data_AF-A0A6G2VMW0-F1
#
_entry.id   AF-A0A6G2VMW0-F1
#
_cell.length_a   1.000
_cell.length_b   1.000
_cell.length_c   1.000
_cell.angle_alpha   90.00
_cell.angle_beta   90.00
_cell.angle_gamma   90.00
#
_symmetry.space_group_name_H-M   'P 1'
#
loop_
_entity.id
_entity.type
_entity.pdbx_description
1 polymer ?
#
loop_
_entity_poly.entity_id
_entity_poly.type
_entity_poly.pdbx_seq_one_letter_code
_entity_poly.pdbx_strand_id
1 'polypeptide(L)'
;MAFGVEELRVLRRALALALHPGHARAEDVQDCFRLAESLDEAVREGARLRAFLVADLDRYRAALPGTVTGYLAVLEEALGAGHRPTPDDLAALRALRGNPAAAELLDRCRTLAEQDVRARFAQGGRKVPAPAVPPARTRLLALTGGAGESG
;
A
#
# COMPACT_ATOMS: atom_id res chain seq x y z
N MET A 1 -0.42 -8.42 -15.56
CA MET A 1 -0.28 -8.97 -16.93
C MET A 1 0.96 -9.85 -16.95
N ALA A 2 0.89 -11.01 -17.60
CA ALA A 2 2.07 -11.81 -17.94
C ALA A 2 2.39 -11.56 -19.42
N PHE A 3 3.65 -11.30 -19.74
CA PHE A 3 4.09 -11.18 -21.14
C PHE A 3 4.24 -12.57 -21.75
N GLY A 4 3.77 -12.74 -22.98
CA GLY A 4 4.04 -13.92 -23.78
C GLY A 4 5.40 -13.84 -24.47
N VAL A 5 5.74 -14.90 -25.20
CA VAL A 5 7.04 -15.03 -25.88
C VAL A 5 7.25 -13.94 -26.92
N GLU A 6 6.20 -13.55 -27.67
CA GLU A 6 6.31 -12.53 -28.71
C GLU A 6 6.49 -11.13 -28.12
N GLU A 7 5.73 -10.79 -27.07
CA GLU A 7 5.87 -9.53 -26.37
C GLU A 7 7.28 -9.40 -25.76
N LEU A 8 7.82 -10.49 -25.18
CA LEU A 8 9.19 -10.49 -24.65
C LEU A 8 10.24 -10.30 -25.75
N ARG A 9 10.02 -10.84 -26.95
CA ARG A 9 10.92 -10.61 -28.09
C ARG A 9 10.88 -9.16 -28.55
N VAL A 10 9.69 -8.55 -28.64
CA VAL A 10 9.52 -7.13 -28.96
C VAL A 10 10.20 -6.26 -27.90
N LEU A 11 9.98 -6.55 -26.61
CA LEU A 11 10.60 -5.82 -25.51
C LEU A 11 12.14 -5.90 -25.54
N ARG A 12 12.69 -7.10 -25.79
CA ARG A 12 14.13 -7.28 -25.93
C ARG A 12 14.70 -6.47 -27.10
N ARG A 13 13.99 -6.42 -28.24
CA ARG A 13 14.39 -5.60 -29.39
C ARG A 13 14.33 -4.11 -29.05
N ALA A 14 13.24 -3.65 -28.44
CA ALA A 14 13.08 -2.27 -27.99
C ALA A 14 14.23 -1.83 -27.08
N LEU A 15 14.61 -2.68 -26.12
CA LEU A 15 15.74 -2.42 -25.22
C LEU A 15 17.07 -2.35 -25.98
N ALA A 16 17.30 -3.25 -26.94
CA ALA A 16 18.51 -3.22 -27.76
C ALA A 16 18.64 -1.91 -28.56
N LEU A 17 17.52 -1.43 -29.14
CA LEU A 17 17.45 -0.14 -29.84
C LEU A 17 17.70 1.05 -28.91
N ALA A 18 17.19 1.01 -27.67
CA ALA A 18 17.41 2.07 -26.68
C ALA A 18 18.88 2.14 -26.21
N LEU A 19 19.55 0.99 -26.09
CA LEU A 19 20.95 0.92 -25.65
C LEU A 19 21.95 1.20 -26.78
N HIS A 20 21.59 0.88 -28.02
CA HIS A 20 22.44 1.10 -29.20
C HIS A 20 21.64 1.85 -30.26
N PRO A 21 21.54 3.20 -30.14
CA PRO A 21 20.78 4.01 -31.06
C PRO A 21 21.38 3.88 -32.47
N GLY A 22 20.67 3.15 -33.33
CA GLY A 22 21.01 2.92 -34.73
C GLY A 22 19.76 3.07 -35.60
N HIS A 23 19.84 2.67 -36.87
CA HIS A 23 18.66 2.69 -37.74
C HIS A 23 17.71 1.55 -37.35
N ALA A 24 16.62 1.90 -36.66
CA ALA A 24 15.51 0.98 -36.43
C ALA A 24 14.70 0.80 -37.73
N ARG A 25 14.25 -0.43 -38.01
CA ARG A 25 13.31 -0.66 -39.10
C ARG A 25 11.94 -0.10 -38.69
N ALA A 26 11.17 0.39 -39.67
CA ALA A 26 9.83 0.90 -39.40
C ALA A 26 8.93 -0.14 -38.73
N GLU A 27 9.08 -1.42 -39.09
CA GLU A 27 8.38 -2.56 -38.48
C GLU A 27 8.69 -2.72 -36.99
N ASP A 28 9.97 -2.63 -36.61
CA ASP A 28 10.39 -2.75 -35.21
C ASP A 28 9.79 -1.62 -34.35
N VAL A 29 9.75 -0.41 -34.90
CA VAL A 29 9.14 0.75 -34.24
C VAL A 29 7.62 0.56 -34.11
N GLN A 30 6.96 0.09 -35.15
CA GLN A 30 5.53 -0.17 -35.12
C GLN A 30 5.15 -1.26 -34.11
N ASP A 31 5.94 -2.34 -34.02
CA ASP A 31 5.74 -3.39 -33.02
C ASP A 31 5.89 -2.87 -31.59
N CYS A 32 6.86 -1.97 -31.36
CA CYS A 32 7.01 -1.31 -30.06
C CYS A 32 5.78 -0.47 -29.70
N PHE A 33 5.21 0.28 -30.66
CA PHE A 33 4.00 1.04 -30.42
C PHE A 33 2.79 0.16 -30.08
N ARG A 34 2.58 -0.94 -30.83
CA ARG A 34 1.48 -1.89 -30.52
C ARG A 34 1.63 -2.53 -29.14
N LEU A 35 2.87 -2.88 -28.76
CA LEU A 35 3.15 -3.39 -27.43
C LEU A 35 2.87 -2.34 -26.34
N ALA A 36 3.26 -1.09 -26.57
CA ALA A 36 2.98 0.02 -25.65
C ALA A 36 1.48 0.26 -25.47
N GLU A 37 0.71 0.29 -26.56
CA GLU A 37 -0.76 0.42 -26.50
C GLU A 37 -1.41 -0.74 -25.71
N SER A 38 -0.94 -1.97 -25.95
CA SER A 38 -1.44 -3.15 -25.23
C SER A 38 -1.11 -3.08 -23.73
N LEU A 39 0.08 -2.58 -23.39
CA LEU A 39 0.48 -2.37 -22.00
C LEU A 39 -0.36 -1.27 -21.35
N ASP A 40 -0.58 -0.15 -22.02
CA ASP A 40 -1.40 0.95 -21.51
C ASP A 40 -2.85 0.50 -21.26
N GLU A 41 -3.41 -0.33 -22.15
CA GLU A 41 -4.72 -0.95 -21.93
C GLU A 41 -4.70 -1.87 -20.71
N ALA A 42 -3.70 -2.75 -20.59
CA ALA A 42 -3.58 -3.64 -19.45
C ALA A 42 -3.42 -2.89 -18.12
N VAL A 43 -2.68 -1.77 -18.12
CA VAL A 43 -2.54 -0.88 -16.95
C VAL A 43 -3.87 -0.24 -16.59
N ARG A 44 -4.62 0.25 -17.60
CA ARG A 44 -5.94 0.87 -17.40
C ARG A 44 -6.95 -0.14 -16.89
N GLU A 45 -7.01 -1.33 -17.46
CA GLU A 45 -7.87 -2.42 -16.99
C GLU A 45 -7.49 -2.87 -15.58
N GLY A 46 -6.20 -3.00 -15.28
CA GLY A 46 -5.74 -3.28 -13.93
C GLY A 46 -6.18 -2.21 -12.92
N ALA A 47 -6.22 -0.94 -13.32
CA ALA A 47 -6.75 0.14 -12.48
C ALA A 47 -8.27 0.03 -12.28
N ARG A 48 -9.02 -0.32 -13.34
CA ARG A 48 -10.47 -0.58 -13.25
C ARG A 48 -10.78 -1.73 -12.29
N LEU A 49 -10.09 -2.86 -12.44
CA LEU A 49 -10.25 -4.01 -11.54
C LEU A 49 -9.95 -3.65 -10.09
N ARG A 50 -8.83 -2.95 -9.82
CA ARG A 50 -8.51 -2.47 -8.47
C ARG A 50 -9.62 -1.59 -7.89
N ALA A 51 -10.15 -0.65 -8.67
CA ALA A 51 -11.21 0.24 -8.22
C ALA A 51 -12.47 -0.55 -7.83
N PHE A 52 -12.81 -1.58 -8.61
CA PHE A 52 -13.90 -2.50 -8.29
C PHE A 52 -13.64 -3.27 -6.99
N LEU A 53 -12.45 -3.87 -6.83
CA LEU A 53 -12.08 -4.61 -5.61
C LEU A 53 -12.13 -3.72 -4.36
N VAL A 54 -11.68 -2.47 -4.45
CA VAL A 54 -11.74 -1.52 -3.32
C VAL A 54 -13.19 -1.18 -2.97
N ALA A 55 -14.05 -0.96 -3.96
CA ALA A 55 -15.47 -0.70 -3.69
C ALA A 55 -16.17 -1.93 -3.07
N ASP A 56 -15.84 -3.13 -3.52
CA ASP A 56 -16.37 -4.36 -2.96
C ASP A 56 -15.82 -4.62 -1.55
N LEU A 57 -14.56 -4.29 -1.27
CA LEU A 57 -13.99 -4.33 0.08
C LEU A 57 -14.80 -3.52 1.07
N ASP A 58 -15.14 -2.28 0.72
CA ASP A 58 -15.94 -1.40 1.58
C ASP A 58 -17.35 -1.99 1.81
N ARG A 59 -17.98 -2.53 0.76
CA ARG A 59 -19.28 -3.20 0.86
C ARG A 59 -19.23 -4.41 1.79
N TYR A 60 -18.25 -5.29 1.62
CA TYR A 60 -18.09 -6.47 2.47
C TYR A 60 -17.74 -6.08 3.91
N ARG A 61 -16.89 -5.07 4.12
CA ARG A 61 -16.53 -4.57 5.46
C ARG A 61 -17.76 -4.02 6.20
N ALA A 62 -18.62 -3.27 5.51
CA ALA A 62 -19.84 -2.71 6.10
C ALA A 62 -20.86 -3.77 6.53
N ALA A 63 -20.80 -4.97 5.95
CA ALA A 63 -21.71 -6.08 6.26
C ALA A 63 -21.11 -7.08 7.28
N LEU A 64 -19.96 -6.78 7.87
CA LEU A 64 -19.37 -7.60 8.93
C LEU A 64 -20.27 -7.59 10.19
N PRO A 65 -20.33 -8.71 10.94
CA PRO A 65 -19.56 -9.95 10.74
C PRO A 65 -20.20 -10.96 9.77
N GLY A 66 -21.34 -10.66 9.13
CA GLY A 66 -22.06 -11.62 8.28
C GLY A 66 -21.30 -12.04 7.01
N THR A 67 -20.26 -11.31 6.65
CA THR A 67 -19.53 -11.43 5.38
C THR A 67 -18.06 -11.81 5.54
N VAL A 68 -17.63 -12.35 6.70
CA VAL A 68 -16.20 -12.64 6.97
C VAL A 68 -15.49 -13.32 5.79
N THR A 69 -16.05 -14.42 5.27
CA THR A 69 -15.42 -15.18 4.18
C THR A 69 -15.23 -14.33 2.91
N GLY A 70 -16.25 -13.55 2.52
CA GLY A 70 -16.17 -12.67 1.36
C GLY A 70 -15.20 -11.52 1.58
N TYR A 71 -15.22 -10.90 2.77
CA TYR A 71 -14.29 -9.84 3.13
C TYR A 71 -12.82 -10.31 3.06
N LEU A 72 -12.50 -11.47 3.64
CA LEU A 72 -11.13 -11.99 3.65
C LEU A 72 -10.64 -12.35 2.24
N ALA A 73 -11.49 -12.97 1.41
CA ALA A 73 -11.16 -13.32 0.03
C ALA A 73 -10.89 -12.09 -0.84
N VAL A 74 -11.80 -11.10 -0.80
CA VAL A 74 -11.64 -9.86 -1.57
C VAL A 74 -10.45 -9.05 -1.07
N LEU A 75 -10.17 -9.04 0.24
CA LEU A 75 -8.97 -8.39 0.77
C LEU A 75 -7.70 -9.02 0.23
N GLU A 76 -7.60 -10.35 0.26
CA GLU A 76 -6.43 -11.03 -0.29
C GLU A 76 -6.21 -10.72 -1.78
N GLU A 77 -7.27 -10.74 -2.57
CA GLU A 77 -7.22 -10.40 -4.00
C GLU A 77 -6.81 -8.94 -4.21
N ALA A 78 -7.40 -8.00 -3.45
CA ALA A 78 -7.06 -6.59 -3.51
C ALA A 78 -5.58 -6.36 -3.17
N LEU A 79 -5.05 -7.03 -2.14
CA LEU A 79 -3.62 -6.96 -1.79
C LEU A 79 -2.73 -7.48 -2.92
N GLY A 80 -3.13 -8.58 -3.57
CA GLY A 80 -2.46 -9.12 -4.76
C GLY A 80 -2.49 -8.14 -5.95
N ALA A 81 -3.57 -7.38 -6.08
CA ALA A 81 -3.72 -6.35 -7.12
C ALA A 81 -2.98 -5.05 -6.81
N GLY A 82 -2.42 -4.88 -5.60
CA GLY A 82 -1.63 -3.73 -5.18
C GLY A 82 -2.35 -2.76 -4.22
N HIS A 83 -3.47 -3.16 -3.63
CA HIS A 83 -4.14 -2.40 -2.56
C HIS A 83 -3.20 -2.21 -1.36
N ARG A 84 -3.22 -1.02 -0.77
CA ARG A 84 -2.49 -0.72 0.45
C ARG A 84 -3.46 -0.80 1.63
N PRO A 85 -3.20 -1.68 2.63
CA PRO A 85 -4.09 -1.83 3.78
C PRO A 85 -4.38 -0.49 4.45
N THR A 86 -5.67 -0.23 4.67
CA THR A 86 -6.14 0.97 5.36
C THR A 86 -6.26 0.73 6.87
N PRO A 87 -6.38 1.79 7.69
CA PRO A 87 -6.69 1.63 9.11
C PRO A 87 -7.97 0.82 9.36
N ASP A 88 -8.98 0.95 8.50
CA ASP A 88 -10.24 0.23 8.59
C ASP A 88 -10.08 -1.26 8.27
N ASP A 89 -9.22 -1.59 7.30
CA ASP A 89 -8.85 -2.99 7.02
C ASP A 89 -8.22 -3.64 8.27
N LEU A 90 -7.28 -2.93 8.89
CA LEU A 90 -6.60 -3.40 10.10
C LEU A 90 -7.56 -3.46 11.30
N ALA A 91 -8.52 -2.54 11.41
CA ALA A 91 -9.54 -2.57 12.47
C ALA A 91 -10.48 -3.76 12.32
N ALA A 92 -10.98 -4.00 11.10
CA ALA A 92 -11.83 -5.14 10.78
C ALA A 92 -11.12 -6.47 11.06
N LEU A 93 -9.87 -6.63 10.59
CA LEU A 93 -9.10 -7.84 10.87
C LEU A 93 -8.82 -8.04 12.37
N ARG A 94 -8.58 -6.96 13.13
CA ARG A 94 -8.43 -7.05 14.60
C ARG A 94 -9.73 -7.44 15.31
N ALA A 95 -10.89 -7.07 14.78
CA ALA A 95 -12.18 -7.51 15.32
C ALA A 95 -12.45 -9.00 15.04
N LEU A 96 -11.80 -9.55 14.01
CA LEU A 96 -11.93 -10.94 13.57
C LEU A 96 -10.82 -11.88 14.11
N ARG A 97 -10.08 -11.51 15.16
CA ARG A 97 -8.92 -12.26 15.68
C ARG A 97 -9.18 -13.72 16.07
N GLY A 98 -10.44 -14.12 16.30
CA GLY A 98 -10.79 -15.52 16.53
C GLY A 98 -10.72 -16.39 15.28
N ASN A 99 -10.56 -15.79 14.10
CA ASN A 99 -10.42 -16.48 12.82
C ASN A 99 -8.93 -16.55 12.41
N PRO A 100 -8.38 -17.74 12.15
CA PRO A 100 -6.96 -17.90 11.82
C PRO A 100 -6.57 -17.21 10.51
N ALA A 101 -7.41 -17.29 9.47
CA ALA A 101 -7.16 -16.62 8.19
C ALA A 101 -7.15 -15.08 8.35
N ALA A 102 -8.01 -14.53 9.21
CA ALA A 102 -7.98 -13.11 9.52
C ALA A 102 -6.70 -12.70 10.29
N ALA A 103 -6.19 -13.57 11.16
CA ALA A 103 -4.93 -13.33 11.86
C ALA A 103 -3.72 -13.33 10.91
N GLU A 104 -3.64 -14.31 10.00
CA GLU A 104 -2.59 -14.37 8.97
C GLU A 104 -2.61 -13.14 8.05
N LEU A 105 -3.80 -12.75 7.58
CA LEU A 105 -3.97 -11.54 6.77
C LEU A 105 -3.62 -10.28 7.56
N LEU A 106 -3.89 -10.22 8.87
CA LEU A 106 -3.52 -9.08 9.70
C LEU A 106 -2.00 -8.89 9.75
N ASP A 107 -1.24 -9.97 9.91
CA ASP A 107 0.22 -9.89 9.98
C ASP A 107 0.85 -9.51 8.63
N ARG A 108 0.30 -10.01 7.53
CA ARG A 108 0.65 -9.57 6.18
C ARG A 108 0.34 -8.09 5.97
N CYS A 109 -0.86 -7.64 6.33
CA CYS A 109 -1.29 -6.25 6.19
C CYS A 109 -0.43 -5.28 7.02
N ARG A 110 -0.01 -5.67 8.24
CA ARG A 110 0.92 -4.89 9.06
C ARG A 110 2.25 -4.68 8.36
N THR A 111 2.83 -5.75 7.84
CA THR A 111 4.10 -5.70 7.10
C THR A 111 4.00 -4.76 5.90
N LEU A 112 2.92 -4.86 5.13
CA LEU A 112 2.67 -3.99 3.97
C LEU A 112 2.47 -2.52 4.36
N ALA A 113 1.74 -2.26 5.46
CA ALA A 113 1.52 -0.91 5.96
C ALA A 113 2.83 -0.27 6.46
N GLU A 114 3.67 -1.02 7.17
CA GLU A 114 4.99 -0.57 7.61
C GLU A 114 5.91 -0.23 6.42
N GLN A 115 5.94 -1.10 5.41
CA GLN A 115 6.71 -0.85 4.18
C GLN A 115 6.22 0.40 3.46
N ASP A 116 4.90 0.60 3.36
CA ASP A 116 4.31 1.77 2.73
C ASP A 116 4.66 3.07 3.47
N VAL A 117 4.57 3.06 4.81
CA VAL A 117 5.00 4.19 5.64
C VAL A 117 6.50 4.47 5.47
N ARG A 118 7.35 3.44 5.46
CA ARG A 118 8.79 3.58 5.24
C ARG A 118 9.11 4.17 3.86
N ALA A 119 8.42 3.71 2.81
CA ALA A 119 8.58 4.24 1.46
C ALA A 119 8.21 5.73 1.39
N ARG A 120 7.10 6.13 2.03
CA ARG A 120 6.67 7.53 2.11
C ARG A 120 7.71 8.42 2.81
N PHE A 121 8.34 7.92 3.88
CA PHE A 121 9.41 8.65 4.57
C PHE A 121 10.69 8.75 3.72
N ALA A 122 11.08 7.68 3.04
CA ALA A 122 12.25 7.68 2.15
C ALA A 122 12.10 8.64 0.97
N GLN A 123 10.88 8.82 0.46
CA GLN A 123 10.56 9.76 -0.63
C GLN A 123 10.47 11.22 -0.16
N GLY A 124 10.74 11.53 1.12
CA GLY A 124 10.69 12.89 1.66
C GLY A 124 9.28 13.50 1.74
N GLY A 125 8.23 12.69 1.55
CA GLY A 125 6.87 13.16 1.31
C GLY A 125 6.10 13.71 2.51
N ARG A 126 6.67 13.67 3.72
CA ARG A 126 6.03 14.30 4.89
C ARG A 126 7.06 14.68 5.96
N LYS A 127 7.23 15.99 6.20
CA LYS A 127 7.61 16.46 7.53
C LYS A 127 6.50 16.00 8.47
N VAL A 128 6.80 15.05 9.35
CA VAL A 128 5.93 14.77 10.50
C VAL A 128 5.74 16.13 11.19
N PRO A 129 4.51 16.66 11.33
CA PRO A 129 4.33 17.83 12.16
C PRO A 129 4.86 17.45 13.54
N ALA A 130 5.86 18.19 14.03
CA ALA A 130 6.38 17.98 15.37
C ALA A 130 5.16 17.91 16.31
N PRO A 131 5.11 16.93 17.24
CA PRO A 131 4.01 16.84 18.18
C PRO A 131 3.81 18.24 18.77
N ALA A 132 2.59 18.77 18.68
CA ALA A 132 2.25 20.04 19.29
C ALA A 132 2.42 19.86 20.80
N VAL A 133 3.61 20.19 21.29
CA VAL A 133 3.89 20.23 22.72
C VAL A 133 2.97 21.33 23.26
N PRO A 134 1.96 21.00 24.09
CA PRO A 134 1.15 22.05 24.71
C PRO A 134 2.08 22.98 25.50
N PRO A 135 1.89 24.31 25.43
CA PRO A 135 2.77 25.25 26.12
C PRO A 135 2.75 24.95 27.63
N ALA A 136 3.93 24.58 28.13
CA ALA A 136 4.36 24.50 29.52
C ALA A 136 3.36 23.91 30.53
N ARG A 137 3.57 22.64 30.89
CA ARG A 137 3.16 22.16 32.24
C ARG A 137 3.92 22.99 33.27
N THR A 138 3.18 23.67 34.14
CA THR A 138 3.66 24.39 35.32
C THR A 138 4.77 23.58 36.00
N ARG A 139 5.98 24.15 36.11
CA ARG A 139 7.05 23.52 36.90
C ARG A 139 6.55 23.37 38.33
N LEU A 140 6.43 22.13 38.79
CA LEU A 140 6.20 21.83 40.20
C LEU A 140 7.45 22.25 40.97
N LEU A 141 7.33 23.32 41.77
CA LEU A 141 8.35 23.69 42.73
C LEU A 141 8.19 22.77 43.96
N ALA A 142 9.27 22.11 44.35
CA ALA A 142 9.30 21.33 45.58
C ALA A 142 9.11 22.27 46.77
N LEU A 143 8.10 22.01 47.59
CA LEU A 143 7.93 22.65 48.90
C LEU A 143 9.01 22.08 49.83
N THR A 144 9.89 22.94 50.34
CA THR A 144 10.83 22.60 51.41
C THR A 144 10.02 22.30 52.66
N GLY A 145 9.88 21.01 52.99
CA GLY A 145 9.26 20.54 54.23
C GLY A 145 10.06 21.05 55.44
N GLY A 146 9.35 21.63 56.40
CA GLY A 146 9.92 22.20 57.61
C GLY A 146 10.55 21.14 58.52
N ALA A 147 11.69 21.50 59.09
CA ALA A 147 12.29 20.80 60.21
C ALA A 147 12.79 21.85 61.22
N GLY A 148 12.38 21.71 62.48
CA GLY A 148 13.10 22.28 63.60
C GLY A 148 12.25 23.00 64.64
N GLU A 149 11.33 22.29 65.30
CA GLU A 149 10.98 22.60 66.68
C GLU A 149 12.00 21.86 67.57
N SER A 150 12.85 22.60 68.29
CA SER A 150 13.63 22.14 69.45
C SER A 150 14.32 23.35 70.10
N GLY A 151 13.84 23.76 71.28
CA GLY A 151 14.41 24.81 72.11
C GLY A 151 13.41 25.31 73.13
#